data_AF-A0A4Q2XVQ1-F1
#
_entry.id   AF-A0A4Q2XVQ1-F1
#
_cell.length_a   1.000
_cell.length_b   1.000
_cell.length_c   1.000
_cell.angle_alpha   90.00
_cell.angle_beta   90.00
_cell.angle_gamma   90.00
#
_symmetry.space_group_name_H-M   'P 1'
#
loop_
_entity.id
_entity.type
_entity.pdbx_description
1 polymer ?
#
loop_
_entity_poly.entity_id
_entity_poly.type
_entity_poly.pdbx_seq_one_letter_code
_entity_poly.pdbx_strand_id
1 'polypeptide(L)'
;MEFKDILTHPFTWGLLLGLLIAGFLWKAGFTARRNVARELKRVVGEMKDLQNHLNTQLKINASGNDTLQRELDSLRQQNETLRINNTALQQKPGRAEQRQLQIYDAAVRIMREQAPGFAPAWEKAARQAEADLDAADSGLKKLVRKVIPGLGNSSPAASQQPLLVNDETHE
;
A
#
# COMPACT_ATOMS: atom_id res chain seq x y z
N MET A 1 91.70 19.27 22.80
CA MET A 1 91.39 17.84 23.00
C MET A 1 90.59 17.40 21.80
N GLU A 2 91.23 16.59 20.97
CA GLU A 2 90.82 16.31 19.60
C GLU A 2 89.52 15.49 19.59
N PHE A 3 88.48 15.95 18.89
CA PHE A 3 87.24 15.18 18.65
C PHE A 3 87.51 13.75 18.10
N LYS A 4 88.68 13.55 17.49
CA LYS A 4 89.16 12.27 16.96
C LYS A 4 89.38 11.22 18.06
N ASP A 5 89.82 11.60 19.25
CA ASP A 5 90.07 10.63 20.34
C ASP A 5 88.76 10.06 20.90
N ILE A 6 87.71 10.88 20.95
CA ILE A 6 86.36 10.47 21.36
C ILE A 6 85.73 9.50 20.35
N LEU A 7 85.98 9.69 19.05
CA LEU A 7 85.50 8.80 17.98
C LEU A 7 86.21 7.44 17.93
N THR A 8 87.38 7.31 18.59
CA THR A 8 88.19 6.08 18.54
C THR A 8 87.95 5.16 19.75
N HIS A 9 87.17 5.62 20.74
CA HIS A 9 86.81 4.80 21.90
C HIS A 9 85.85 3.65 21.54
N PRO A 10 86.04 2.43 22.07
CA PRO A 10 85.14 1.30 21.82
C PRO A 10 83.69 1.55 22.27
N PHE A 11 83.48 2.44 23.25
CA PHE A 11 82.15 2.85 23.69
C PHE A 11 81.37 3.67 22.65
N THR A 12 82.03 4.56 21.91
CA THR A 12 81.34 5.41 20.91
C THR A 12 80.89 4.61 19.70
N TRP A 13 81.63 3.57 19.33
CA TRP A 13 81.19 2.59 18.34
C TRP A 13 79.95 1.81 18.78
N GLY A 14 79.87 1.39 20.05
CA GLY A 14 78.66 0.75 20.61
C GLY A 14 77.45 1.68 20.64
N LEU A 15 77.64 2.95 21.02
CA LEU A 15 76.59 3.96 21.03
C LEU A 15 76.09 4.29 19.62
N LEU A 16 76.99 4.40 18.64
CA LEU A 16 76.63 4.63 17.23
C LEU A 16 75.82 3.46 16.68
N LEU A 17 76.23 2.22 16.95
CA LEU A 17 75.50 1.02 16.53
C LEU A 17 74.10 0.95 17.16
N GLY A 18 73.99 1.21 18.47
CA GLY A 18 72.71 1.25 19.17
C GLY A 18 71.79 2.35 18.66
N LEU A 19 72.33 3.54 18.36
CA LEU A 19 71.57 4.67 17.81
C LEU A 19 71.09 4.39 16.39
N LEU A 20 71.89 3.69 15.57
CA LEU A 20 71.49 3.24 14.23
C LEU A 20 70.29 2.28 14.33
N ILE A 21 70.39 1.25 15.19
CA ILE A 21 69.32 0.28 15.40
C ILE A 21 68.05 0.99 15.91
N ALA A 22 68.17 1.86 16.90
CA ALA A 22 67.05 2.64 17.43
C ALA A 22 66.38 3.52 16.35
N GLY A 23 67.18 4.18 15.51
CA GLY A 23 66.68 4.97 14.38
C GLY A 23 65.93 4.11 13.35
N PHE A 24 66.42 2.90 13.08
CA PHE A 24 65.77 1.98 12.15
C PHE A 24 64.42 1.46 12.71
N LEU A 25 64.37 1.07 13.98
CA LEU A 25 63.13 0.66 14.65
C LEU A 25 62.14 1.82 14.72
N TRP A 26 62.60 3.03 15.00
CA TRP A 26 61.73 4.21 15.03
C TRP A 26 61.14 4.51 13.66
N LYS A 27 61.95 4.49 12.59
CA LYS A 27 61.47 4.69 11.21
C LYS A 27 60.47 3.61 10.80
N ALA A 28 60.73 2.34 11.13
CA ALA A 28 59.83 1.23 10.83
C ALA A 28 58.51 1.36 11.60
N GLY A 29 58.56 1.61 12.91
CA GLY A 29 57.38 1.78 13.75
C GLY A 29 56.56 3.02 13.37
N PHE A 30 57.22 4.12 13.01
CA PHE A 30 56.55 5.34 12.56
C PHE A 30 55.86 5.16 11.21
N THR A 31 56.49 4.45 10.26
CA THR A 31 55.87 4.09 8.98
C THR A 31 54.65 3.19 9.18
N ALA A 32 54.77 2.14 10.00
CA ALA A 32 53.67 1.22 10.30
C ALA A 32 52.48 1.95 10.94
N ARG A 33 52.74 2.81 11.95
CA ARG A 33 51.69 3.62 12.59
C ARG A 33 51.00 4.56 11.60
N ARG A 34 51.73 5.18 10.67
CA ARG A 34 51.12 6.05 9.65
C ARG A 34 50.24 5.29 8.66
N ASN A 35 50.64 4.08 8.28
CA ASN A 35 49.84 3.25 7.38
C ASN A 35 48.54 2.79 8.06
N VAL A 36 48.62 2.29 9.29
CA VAL A 36 47.45 1.90 10.08
C VAL A 36 46.50 3.09 10.31
N ALA A 37 47.04 4.28 10.61
CA ALA A 37 46.22 5.49 10.77
C ALA A 37 45.49 5.88 9.47
N ARG A 38 46.09 5.66 8.30
CA ARG A 38 45.45 5.91 7.00
C ARG A 38 44.33 4.92 6.72
N GLU A 39 44.57 3.65 6.98
CA GLU A 39 43.56 2.59 6.82
C GLU A 39 42.37 2.82 7.75
N LEU A 40 42.63 3.16 9.01
CA LEU A 40 41.57 3.48 9.97
C LEU A 40 40.75 4.69 9.52
N LYS A 41 41.40 5.75 9.02
CA LYS A 41 40.71 6.91 8.46
C LYS A 41 39.85 6.53 7.25
N ARG A 42 40.34 5.65 6.39
CA ARG A 42 39.60 5.16 5.22
C ARG A 42 38.36 4.38 5.64
N VAL A 43 38.52 3.40 6.53
CA VAL A 43 37.41 2.56 7.02
C VAL A 43 36.35 3.41 7.74
N VAL A 44 36.77 4.39 8.56
CA VAL A 44 35.84 5.32 9.21
C VAL A 44 35.10 6.18 8.19
N GLY A 45 35.78 6.60 7.12
CA GLY A 45 35.16 7.31 6.00
C GLY A 45 34.09 6.45 5.30
N GLU A 46 34.44 5.22 4.95
CA GLU A 46 33.52 4.25 4.34
C GLU A 46 32.31 3.99 5.25
N MET A 47 32.51 3.78 6.56
CA MET A 47 31.43 3.64 7.55
C MET A 47 30.49 4.85 7.56
N LYS A 48 31.05 6.07 7.51
CA LYS A 48 30.26 7.31 7.50
C LYS A 48 29.44 7.43 6.21
N ASP A 49 30.03 7.11 5.07
CA ASP A 49 29.35 7.16 3.78
C ASP A 49 28.21 6.13 3.71
N LEU A 50 28.42 4.93 4.25
CA LEU A 50 27.40 3.90 4.39
C LEU A 50 26.24 4.35 5.30
N GLN A 51 26.56 4.94 6.46
CA GLN A 51 25.53 5.49 7.36
C GLN A 51 24.75 6.63 6.70
N ASN A 52 25.41 7.49 5.93
CA ASN A 52 24.74 8.55 5.18
C ASN A 52 23.81 7.98 4.11
N HIS A 53 24.25 6.95 3.38
CA HIS A 53 23.43 6.31 2.35
C HIS A 53 22.21 5.62 2.97
N LEU A 54 22.37 4.92 4.10
CA LEU A 54 21.27 4.28 4.82
C LEU A 54 20.25 5.31 5.31
N ASN A 55 20.71 6.38 5.96
CA ASN A 55 19.84 7.46 6.42
C ASN A 55 19.08 8.10 5.25
N THR A 56 19.74 8.27 4.10
CA THR A 56 19.11 8.80 2.90
C THR A 56 18.06 7.84 2.36
N GLN A 57 18.35 6.54 2.27
CA GLN A 57 17.39 5.52 1.85
C GLN A 57 16.19 5.42 2.80
N LEU A 58 16.42 5.42 4.12
CA LEU A 58 15.35 5.41 5.12
C LEU A 58 14.48 6.66 5.00
N LYS A 59 15.09 7.83 4.83
CA LYS A 59 14.36 9.09 4.62
C LYS A 59 13.54 9.06 3.33
N ILE A 60 14.11 8.56 2.24
CA ILE A 60 13.41 8.40 0.95
C ILE A 60 12.25 7.41 1.11
N ASN A 61 12.48 6.24 1.70
CA ASN A 61 11.47 5.21 1.88
C ASN A 61 10.33 5.69 2.79
N ALA A 62 10.65 6.33 3.92
CA ALA A 62 9.65 6.95 4.79
C ALA A 62 8.86 8.04 4.05
N SER A 63 9.53 8.92 3.30
CA SER A 63 8.85 9.96 2.52
C SER A 63 7.95 9.38 1.41
N GLY A 64 8.38 8.30 0.75
CA GLY A 64 7.60 7.60 -0.26
C GLY A 64 6.39 6.89 0.34
N ASN A 65 6.57 6.26 1.50
CA ASN A 65 5.49 5.63 2.25
C ASN A 65 4.45 6.68 2.72
N ASP A 66 4.90 7.83 3.20
CA ASP A 66 4.01 8.94 3.59
C ASP A 66 3.21 9.47 2.39
N THR A 67 3.82 9.58 1.21
CA THR A 67 3.10 9.98 -0.01
C THR A 67 2.05 8.95 -0.42
N LEU A 68 2.39 7.66 -0.37
CA LEU A 68 1.45 6.57 -0.67
C LEU A 68 0.29 6.55 0.32
N GLN A 69 0.56 6.76 1.60
CA GLN A 69 -0.47 6.83 2.64
C GLN A 69 -1.43 8.01 2.40
N ARG A 70 -0.89 9.19 2.06
CA ARG A 70 -1.71 10.37 1.71
C ARG A 70 -2.56 10.14 0.48
N GLU A 71 -2.01 9.50 -0.55
CA GLU A 71 -2.75 9.14 -1.76
C GLU A 71 -3.89 8.18 -1.42
N LEU A 72 -3.63 7.12 -0.65
CA LEU A 72 -4.67 6.18 -0.19
C LEU A 72 -5.79 6.89 0.58
N ASP A 73 -5.45 7.79 1.51
CA ASP A 73 -6.44 8.51 2.30
C ASP A 73 -7.24 9.49 1.43
N SER A 74 -6.59 10.15 0.45
CA SER A 74 -7.28 11.00 -0.53
C SER A 74 -8.23 10.21 -1.41
N LEU A 75 -7.84 9.00 -1.85
CA LEU A 75 -8.68 8.12 -2.67
C LEU A 75 -9.87 7.62 -1.86
N ARG A 76 -9.68 7.24 -0.59
CA ARG A 76 -10.77 6.84 0.31
C ARG A 76 -11.77 7.98 0.49
N GLN A 77 -11.29 9.20 0.70
CA GLN A 77 -12.15 10.37 0.86
C GLN A 77 -12.93 10.68 -0.42
N GLN A 78 -12.28 10.62 -1.58
CA GLN A 78 -12.95 10.77 -2.88
C GLN A 78 -13.99 9.68 -3.11
N ASN A 79 -13.67 8.43 -2.77
CA ASN A 79 -14.60 7.31 -2.92
C ASN A 79 -15.85 7.50 -2.04
N GLU A 80 -15.69 7.91 -0.78
CA GLU A 80 -16.85 8.19 0.09
C GLU A 80 -17.64 9.40 -0.41
N THR A 81 -16.96 10.45 -0.88
CA THR A 81 -17.62 11.61 -1.49
C THR A 81 -18.45 11.21 -2.71
N LEU A 82 -17.89 10.39 -3.60
CA LEU A 82 -18.61 9.86 -4.75
C LEU A 82 -19.76 8.97 -4.34
N ARG A 83 -19.61 8.14 -3.30
CA ARG A 83 -20.68 7.30 -2.77
C ARG A 83 -21.84 8.13 -2.23
N ILE A 84 -21.53 9.17 -1.46
CA ILE A 84 -22.52 10.12 -0.92
C ILE A 84 -23.20 10.87 -2.08
N ASN A 85 -22.43 11.36 -3.06
CA ASN A 85 -22.98 12.05 -4.23
C ASN A 85 -23.88 11.14 -5.07
N ASN A 86 -23.49 9.89 -5.31
CA ASN A 86 -24.31 8.93 -6.03
C ASN A 86 -25.63 8.66 -5.26
N THR A 87 -25.54 8.43 -3.96
CA THR A 87 -26.72 8.26 -3.10
C THR A 87 -27.61 9.51 -3.09
N ALA A 88 -27.01 10.70 -3.05
CA ALA A 88 -27.73 11.97 -3.08
C ALA A 88 -28.40 12.22 -4.43
N LEU A 89 -27.77 11.84 -5.54
CA LEU A 89 -28.36 11.89 -6.88
C LEU A 89 -29.54 10.92 -7.01
N GLN A 90 -29.44 9.72 -6.43
CA GLN A 90 -30.56 8.77 -6.40
C GLN A 90 -31.74 9.26 -5.55
N GLN A 91 -31.47 9.92 -4.42
CA GLN A 91 -32.53 10.39 -3.51
C GLN A 91 -33.16 11.73 -3.92
N LYS A 92 -32.48 12.54 -4.74
CA LYS A 92 -33.00 13.80 -5.27
C LYS A 92 -33.15 13.69 -6.79
N PRO A 93 -34.16 12.95 -7.30
CA PRO A 93 -34.53 13.08 -8.70
C PRO A 93 -34.76 14.57 -8.97
N GLY A 94 -34.07 15.10 -9.98
CA GLY A 94 -33.96 16.54 -10.17
C GLY A 94 -35.34 17.19 -10.28
N ARG A 95 -35.46 18.50 -9.96
CA ARG A 95 -36.73 19.23 -10.18
C ARG A 95 -37.25 19.11 -11.62
N ALA A 96 -36.35 18.91 -12.59
CA ALA A 96 -36.69 18.65 -13.98
C ALA A 96 -37.41 17.29 -14.16
N GLU A 97 -36.90 16.22 -13.54
CA GLU A 97 -37.51 14.88 -13.60
C GLU A 97 -38.88 14.86 -12.90
N GLN A 98 -38.99 15.51 -11.74
CA GLN A 98 -40.27 15.65 -11.04
C GLN A 98 -41.32 16.41 -11.88
N ARG A 99 -40.91 17.52 -12.53
CA ARG A 99 -41.79 18.27 -13.43
C ARG A 99 -42.19 17.42 -14.63
N GLN A 100 -41.26 16.68 -15.21
CA GLN A 100 -41.54 15.80 -16.34
C GLN A 100 -42.51 14.67 -15.96
N LEU A 101 -42.35 14.07 -14.77
CA LEU A 101 -43.31 13.10 -14.22
C LEU A 101 -44.71 13.70 -14.06
N GLN A 102 -44.82 14.93 -13.54
CA GLN A 102 -46.12 15.61 -13.43
C GLN A 102 -46.77 15.86 -14.79
N ILE A 103 -45.98 16.25 -15.80
CA ILE A 103 -46.46 16.46 -17.17
C ILE A 103 -46.95 15.13 -17.75
N TYR A 104 -46.21 14.03 -17.56
CA TYR A 104 -46.64 12.72 -18.02
C TYR A 104 -47.90 12.22 -17.31
N ASP A 105 -48.02 12.39 -15.99
CA ASP A 105 -49.23 12.01 -15.25
C ASP A 105 -50.45 12.79 -15.76
N ALA A 106 -50.30 14.11 -15.97
CA ALA A 106 -51.36 14.94 -16.54
C ALA A 106 -51.75 14.50 -17.96
N ALA A 107 -50.76 14.20 -18.81
CA ALA A 107 -51.01 13.72 -20.17
C ALA A 107 -51.75 12.36 -20.17
N VAL A 108 -51.35 11.42 -19.31
CA VAL A 108 -52.00 10.11 -19.17
C VAL A 108 -53.45 10.26 -18.69
N ARG A 109 -53.72 11.17 -17.75
CA ARG A 109 -55.08 11.48 -17.29
C ARG A 109 -55.97 11.98 -18.43
N ILE A 110 -55.47 12.96 -19.20
CA ILE A 110 -56.20 13.50 -20.37
C ILE A 110 -56.45 12.40 -21.42
N MET A 111 -55.45 11.55 -21.69
CA MET A 111 -55.60 10.44 -22.64
C MET A 111 -56.62 9.40 -22.18
N ARG A 112 -56.72 9.10 -20.87
CA ARG A 112 -57.76 8.21 -20.32
C ARG A 112 -59.16 8.76 -20.49
N GLU A 113 -59.33 10.08 -20.40
CA GLU A 113 -60.64 10.73 -20.58
C GLU A 113 -61.06 10.81 -22.05
N GLN A 114 -60.10 10.96 -22.97
CA GLN A 114 -60.39 11.19 -24.39
C GLN A 114 -60.43 9.91 -25.25
N ALA A 115 -59.79 8.82 -24.83
CA ALA A 115 -59.63 7.63 -25.67
C ALA A 115 -60.27 6.36 -25.05
N PRO A 116 -61.37 5.81 -25.62
CA PRO A 116 -61.94 4.54 -25.18
C PRO A 116 -60.96 3.38 -25.42
N GLY A 117 -60.69 2.58 -24.39
CA GLY A 117 -59.77 1.44 -24.46
C GLY A 117 -58.29 1.77 -24.17
N PHE A 118 -57.92 3.04 -23.98
CA PHE A 118 -56.55 3.42 -23.64
C PHE A 118 -56.11 2.91 -22.26
N ALA A 119 -57.00 3.00 -21.26
CA ALA A 119 -56.71 2.58 -19.89
C ALA A 119 -56.18 1.14 -19.77
N PRO A 120 -56.84 0.09 -20.30
CA PRO A 120 -56.34 -1.28 -20.21
C PRO A 120 -55.06 -1.53 -21.04
N ALA A 121 -54.89 -0.86 -22.18
CA ALA A 121 -53.69 -0.97 -23.00
C ALA A 121 -52.46 -0.34 -22.31
N TRP A 122 -52.64 0.83 -21.69
CA TRP A 122 -51.60 1.51 -20.91
C TRP A 122 -51.19 0.70 -19.69
N GLU A 123 -52.16 0.15 -18.94
CA GLU A 123 -51.85 -0.66 -17.75
C GLU A 123 -51.08 -1.93 -18.09
N LYS A 124 -51.41 -2.59 -19.22
CA LYS A 124 -50.65 -3.73 -19.74
C LYS A 124 -49.22 -3.33 -20.13
N ALA A 125 -49.06 -2.19 -20.83
CA ALA A 125 -47.74 -1.69 -21.22
C ALA A 125 -46.89 -1.29 -20.01
N ALA A 126 -47.49 -0.67 -18.99
CA ALA A 126 -46.81 -0.32 -17.74
C ALA A 126 -46.28 -1.56 -17.01
N ARG A 127 -47.11 -2.60 -16.83
CA ARG A 127 -46.67 -3.86 -16.21
C ARG A 127 -45.57 -4.56 -17.01
N GLN A 128 -45.62 -4.50 -18.35
CA GLN A 128 -44.56 -5.06 -19.18
C GLN A 128 -43.24 -4.29 -19.01
N ALA A 129 -43.30 -2.95 -18.96
CA ALA A 129 -42.13 -2.13 -18.72
C ALA A 129 -41.50 -2.36 -17.33
N GLU A 130 -42.33 -2.54 -16.29
CA GLU A 130 -41.86 -2.93 -14.96
C GLU A 130 -41.11 -4.28 -15.01
N ALA A 131 -41.68 -5.28 -15.68
CA ALA A 131 -41.06 -6.58 -15.84
C ALA A 131 -39.72 -6.54 -16.62
N ASP A 132 -39.64 -5.70 -17.65
CA ASP A 132 -38.43 -5.53 -18.46
C ASP A 132 -37.32 -4.81 -17.66
N LEU A 133 -37.68 -3.83 -16.80
CA LEU A 133 -36.75 -3.15 -15.89
C LEU A 133 -36.21 -4.09 -14.81
N ASP A 134 -37.08 -4.86 -14.16
CA ASP A 134 -36.67 -5.88 -13.17
C ASP A 134 -35.74 -6.93 -13.78
N ALA A 135 -36.02 -7.33 -15.03
CA ALA A 135 -35.16 -8.25 -15.77
C ALA A 135 -33.78 -7.64 -16.09
N ALA A 136 -33.73 -6.35 -16.44
CA ALA A 136 -32.49 -5.62 -16.70
C ALA A 136 -31.61 -5.49 -15.44
N ASP A 137 -32.20 -5.14 -14.30
CA ASP A 137 -31.52 -5.05 -13.01
C ASP A 137 -30.99 -6.42 -12.53
N SER A 138 -31.76 -7.49 -12.77
CA SER A 138 -31.35 -8.87 -12.51
C SER A 138 -30.18 -9.32 -13.41
N GLY A 139 -30.15 -8.87 -14.67
CA GLY A 139 -29.07 -9.14 -15.63
C GLY A 139 -27.74 -8.52 -15.22
N LEU A 140 -27.77 -7.26 -14.79
CA LEU A 140 -26.61 -6.56 -14.22
C LEU A 140 -26.11 -7.23 -12.93
N LYS A 141 -27.01 -7.67 -12.04
CA LYS A 141 -26.64 -8.40 -10.82
C LYS A 141 -25.92 -9.73 -11.12
N LYS A 142 -26.34 -10.45 -12.15
CA LYS A 142 -25.66 -11.69 -12.60
C LYS A 142 -24.27 -11.40 -13.16
N LEU A 143 -24.09 -10.29 -13.87
CA LEU A 143 -22.80 -9.88 -14.42
C LEU A 143 -21.82 -9.50 -13.30
N VAL A 144 -22.24 -8.69 -12.32
CA VAL A 144 -21.43 -8.29 -11.15
C VAL A 144 -20.98 -9.50 -10.33
N ARG A 145 -21.86 -10.49 -10.11
CA ARG A 145 -21.50 -11.73 -9.43
C ARG A 145 -20.45 -12.55 -10.21
N LYS A 146 -20.42 -12.46 -11.54
CA LYS A 146 -19.46 -13.18 -12.39
C LYS A 146 -18.08 -12.52 -12.42
N VAL A 147 -17.99 -11.20 -12.25
CA VAL A 147 -16.71 -10.46 -12.23
C VAL A 147 -16.06 -10.33 -10.85
N ILE A 148 -16.71 -10.77 -9.76
CA ILE A 148 -16.09 -10.92 -8.43
C ILE A 148 -16.04 -12.40 -8.03
N PRO A 149 -15.18 -13.23 -8.64
CA PRO A 149 -14.92 -14.58 -8.17
C PRO A 149 -14.01 -14.50 -6.94
N GLY A 150 -14.59 -14.58 -5.73
CA GLY A 150 -13.75 -14.64 -4.51
C GLY A 150 -14.42 -14.59 -3.13
N LEU A 151 -15.70 -14.23 -3.01
CA LEU A 151 -16.38 -14.12 -1.68
C LEU A 151 -17.54 -15.09 -1.45
N GLY A 152 -17.74 -16.08 -2.34
CA GLY A 152 -18.99 -16.86 -2.39
C GLY A 152 -18.95 -18.32 -1.93
N ASN A 153 -17.82 -18.86 -1.48
CA ASN A 153 -17.71 -20.28 -1.10
C ASN A 153 -17.20 -20.48 0.33
N SER A 154 -17.92 -19.94 1.31
CA SER A 154 -18.06 -20.64 2.59
C SER A 154 -19.29 -21.54 2.51
N SER A 155 -19.14 -22.70 1.87
CA SER A 155 -19.99 -23.84 2.25
C SER A 155 -19.75 -24.12 3.73
N PRO A 156 -20.79 -24.41 4.52
CA PRO A 156 -20.59 -24.82 5.90
C PRO A 156 -19.90 -26.19 5.85
N ALA A 157 -18.63 -26.22 6.27
CA ALA A 157 -17.91 -27.45 6.45
C ALA A 157 -18.62 -28.26 7.54
N ALA A 158 -19.22 -29.36 7.12
CA ALA A 158 -19.69 -30.41 8.00
C ALA A 158 -18.50 -30.98 8.78
N SER A 159 -18.56 -30.90 10.11
CA SER A 159 -17.88 -31.85 10.99
C SER A 159 -18.42 -31.74 12.41
N GLN A 160 -19.19 -32.78 12.80
CA GLN A 160 -19.23 -33.47 14.10
C GLN A 160 -20.65 -33.71 14.64
N GLN A 161 -21.16 -34.91 14.33
CA GLN A 161 -21.95 -35.75 15.24
C GLN A 161 -21.03 -36.21 16.40
N PRO A 162 -21.52 -36.51 17.63
CA PRO A 162 -22.52 -37.57 17.85
C PRO A 162 -23.53 -37.36 19.00
N LEU A 163 -24.74 -37.88 18.83
CA LEU A 163 -25.43 -38.54 19.94
C LEU A 163 -26.26 -39.70 19.38
N LEU A 164 -25.74 -40.90 19.63
CA LEU A 164 -26.45 -42.15 19.47
C LEU A 164 -27.49 -42.25 20.60
N VAL A 165 -28.70 -42.67 20.27
CA VAL A 165 -29.39 -43.88 20.78
C VAL A 165 -30.84 -43.76 20.29
N ASN A 166 -31.13 -44.47 19.20
CA ASN A 166 -32.47 -45.02 19.00
C ASN A 166 -32.59 -46.19 19.97
N ASP A 167 -33.67 -46.23 20.73
CA ASP A 167 -34.23 -47.49 21.22
C ASP A 167 -35.55 -47.69 20.47
N GLU A 168 -35.56 -48.72 19.64
CA GLU A 168 -36.72 -49.22 18.90
C GLU A 168 -37.61 -50.03 19.84
N THR A 169 -38.93 -49.88 19.76
CA THR A 169 -39.94 -50.95 19.90
C THR A 169 -41.26 -50.38 19.38
N HIS A 170 -41.63 -50.63 18.12
CA HIS A 170 -42.44 -51.76 17.61
C HIS A 170 -43.85 -51.87 18.25
N GLU A 171 -44.84 -51.81 17.33
CA GLU A 171 -46.30 -52.06 17.42
C GLU A 171 -47.23 -50.92 17.83
#